data_AF-M6KN58-F1
#
_entry.id   AF-M6KN58-F1
#
_cell.length_a   1.000
_cell.length_b   1.000
_cell.length_c   1.000
_cell.angle_alpha   90.00
_cell.angle_beta   90.00
_cell.angle_gamma   90.00
#
_symmetry.space_group_name_H-M   'P 1'
#
loop_
_entity.id
_entity.type
_entity.pdbx_description
1 polymer ?
#
loop_
_entity_poly.entity_id
_entity_poly.type
_entity_poly.pdbx_seq_one_letter_code
_entity_poly.pdbx_strand_id
1 'polypeptide(L)'
;MPLLPHISDTGENLEFMFQTFQEIGIRYIFPASLTLFGGNDPLDHKNLIFKAIENHFPHLLSKYQKFFSKNFRMPNFYQNALYHKTSELCSKYGLQKGILTTEF
;
A
#
# COMPACT_ATOMS: atom_id res chain seq x y z
N MET A 1 8.97 0.11 -1.10
CA MET A 1 8.23 1.18 -0.39
C MET A 1 6.78 0.75 -0.25
N PRO A 2 6.14 0.93 0.91
CA PRO A 2 4.73 0.60 1.05
C PRO A 2 3.86 1.58 0.26
N LEU A 3 2.72 1.11 -0.24
CA LEU A 3 1.69 1.95 -0.81
C LEU A 3 0.91 2.67 0.31
N LEU A 4 0.57 3.93 0.05
CA LEU A 4 -0.20 4.79 0.94
C LEU A 4 -1.71 4.59 0.70
N PRO A 5 -2.46 4.14 1.73
CA PRO A 5 -3.91 3.90 1.63
C PRO A 5 -4.70 5.09 1.07
N HIS A 6 -5.49 4.85 0.02
CA HIS A 6 -6.28 5.82 -0.71
C HIS A 6 -5.50 6.94 -1.42
N ILE A 7 -4.16 6.86 -1.48
CA ILE A 7 -3.32 7.84 -2.16
C ILE A 7 -2.61 7.17 -3.33
N SER A 8 -1.73 6.20 -3.06
CA SER A 8 -0.96 5.53 -4.11
C SER A 8 -1.50 4.15 -4.49
N ASP A 9 -2.41 3.58 -3.70
CA ASP A 9 -3.06 2.28 -3.97
C ASP A 9 -4.48 2.39 -4.53
N THR A 10 -4.81 3.51 -5.17
CA THR A 10 -6.08 3.63 -5.91
C THR A 10 -6.08 2.65 -7.09
N GLY A 11 -7.26 2.20 -7.52
CA GLY A 11 -7.38 1.27 -8.65
C GLY A 11 -6.70 1.79 -9.93
N GLU A 12 -6.88 3.07 -10.22
CA GLU A 12 -6.27 3.77 -11.36
C GLU A 12 -4.73 3.79 -11.25
N ASN A 13 -4.19 4.13 -10.08
CA ASN A 13 -2.74 4.15 -9.87
C ASN A 13 -2.14 2.75 -9.94
N LEU A 14 -2.82 1.74 -9.40
CA LEU A 14 -2.40 0.34 -9.48
C LEU A 14 -2.37 -0.13 -10.93
N GLU A 15 -3.42 0.16 -11.71
CA GLU A 15 -3.46 -0.18 -13.13
C GLU A 15 -2.30 0.46 -13.90
N PHE A 16 -2.10 1.78 -13.73
CA PHE A 16 -1.03 2.52 -14.37
C PHE A 16 0.37 1.96 -14.01
N MET A 17 0.60 1.68 -12.72
CA MET A 17 1.86 1.09 -12.26
C MET A 17 2.12 -0.26 -12.91
N PHE A 18 1.13 -1.16 -12.93
CA PHE A 18 1.32 -2.51 -13.46
C PHE A 18 1.48 -2.53 -14.98
N GLN A 19 0.76 -1.67 -15.70
CA GLN A 19 1.00 -1.46 -17.12
C GLN A 19 2.44 -0.98 -17.37
N THR A 20 2.88 0.04 -16.63
CA THR A 20 4.24 0.58 -16.75
C THR A 20 5.29 -0.50 -16.44
N PHE A 21 5.06 -1.33 -15.42
CA PHE A 21 5.97 -2.42 -15.05
C PHE A 21 6.10 -3.47 -16.16
N GLN A 22 5.01 -3.81 -16.84
CA GLN A 22 5.04 -4.68 -18.01
C GLN A 22 5.84 -4.04 -19.15
N GLU A 23 5.57 -2.78 -19.46
CA GLU A 23 6.21 -2.05 -20.57
C GLU A 23 7.73 -1.94 -20.41
N ILE A 24 8.22 -1.76 -19.19
CA ILE A 24 9.68 -1.66 -18.90
C ILE A 24 10.32 -3.01 -18.58
N GLY A 25 9.59 -4.12 -18.63
CA GLY A 25 10.13 -5.47 -18.45
C GLY A 25 10.48 -5.85 -17.01
N ILE A 26 9.73 -5.36 -16.01
CA ILE A 26 9.89 -5.80 -14.62
C ILE A 26 9.51 -7.28 -14.49
N ARG A 27 10.34 -8.07 -13.79
CA ARG A 27 10.09 -9.49 -13.58
C ARG A 27 9.16 -9.79 -12.40
N TYR A 28 9.34 -9.10 -11.29
CA TYR A 28 8.61 -9.36 -10.05
C TYR A 28 8.36 -8.11 -9.23
N ILE A 29 7.35 -8.18 -8.35
CA ILE A 29 7.00 -7.10 -7.41
C ILE A 29 6.77 -7.62 -5.99
N PHE A 30 6.89 -6.71 -5.02
CA PHE A 30 6.59 -6.94 -3.61
C PHE A 30 5.60 -5.88 -3.09
N PRO A 31 4.30 -6.02 -3.39
CA PRO A 31 3.29 -5.09 -2.91
C PRO A 31 3.17 -5.16 -1.38
N ALA A 32 3.19 -4.00 -0.73
CA ALA A 32 3.03 -3.89 0.72
C ALA A 32 2.20 -2.66 1.07
N SER A 33 1.39 -2.77 2.12
CA SER A 33 0.65 -1.63 2.69
C SER A 33 1.44 -0.95 3.80
N LEU A 34 1.07 0.29 4.11
CA LEU A 34 1.72 1.12 5.12
C LEU A 34 1.67 0.51 6.53
N THR A 35 2.79 0.64 7.24
CA THR A 35 2.92 0.33 8.68
C THR A 35 3.42 1.55 9.45
N LEU A 36 2.73 1.89 10.54
CA LEU A 36 2.99 3.05 11.38
C LEU A 36 3.32 2.64 12.83
N PHE A 37 4.61 2.57 13.13
CA PHE A 37 5.12 2.28 14.48
C PHE A 37 5.16 3.54 15.35
N GLY A 38 5.09 3.34 16.68
CA GLY A 38 5.09 4.41 17.68
C GLY A 38 3.71 5.07 17.85
N GLY A 39 3.72 6.31 18.32
CA GLY A 39 2.53 7.13 18.58
C GLY A 39 2.47 7.72 19.98
N ASN A 40 3.53 7.55 20.79
CA ASN A 40 3.61 8.11 22.14
C ASN A 40 4.41 9.42 22.15
N ASP A 41 5.36 9.59 21.22
CA ASP A 41 6.14 10.80 21.04
C ASP A 41 5.68 11.57 19.78
N PRO A 42 5.52 12.90 19.81
CA PRO A 42 5.19 13.70 18.62
C PRO A 42 6.15 13.51 17.42
N LEU A 43 7.39 13.11 17.67
CA LEU A 43 8.42 12.83 16.67
C LEU A 43 8.40 11.37 16.18
N ASP A 44 7.53 10.52 16.71
CA ASP A 44 7.35 9.16 16.23
C ASP A 44 6.86 9.14 14.77
N HIS A 45 7.31 8.14 14.03
CA HIS A 45 6.94 7.93 12.62
C HIS A 45 5.43 8.01 12.37
N LYS A 46 4.60 7.39 13.22
CA LYS A 46 3.13 7.46 13.12
C LYS A 46 2.61 8.91 13.14
N ASN A 47 3.09 9.73 14.07
CA ASN A 47 2.64 11.10 14.24
C ASN A 47 3.15 12.00 13.10
N LEU A 48 4.37 11.77 12.62
CA LEU A 48 4.91 12.44 11.44
C LEU A 48 4.10 12.13 10.18
N ILE A 49 3.70 10.87 9.99
CA ILE A 49 2.81 10.51 8.87
C ILE A 49 1.43 11.16 9.02
N PHE A 50 0.82 11.15 10.20
CA PHE A 50 -0.45 11.85 10.39
C PHE A 50 -0.37 13.34 10.10
N LYS A 51 0.72 14.01 10.51
CA LYS A 51 0.98 15.41 10.16
C LYS A 51 1.13 15.61 8.65
N ALA A 52 1.85 14.72 7.96
CA ALA A 52 1.95 14.78 6.50
C ALA A 52 0.59 14.57 5.82
N ILE A 53 -0.22 13.64 6.31
CA ILE A 53 -1.59 13.42 5.81
C ILE A 53 -2.47 14.64 6.09
N GLU A 54 -2.40 15.25 7.26
CA GLU A 54 -3.13 16.48 7.59
C GLU A 54 -2.78 17.62 6.62
N ASN A 55 -1.49 17.81 6.35
CA ASN A 55 -1.00 18.90 5.50
C ASN A 55 -1.34 18.73 4.01
N HIS A 56 -1.31 17.49 3.50
CA HIS A 56 -1.43 17.23 2.06
C HIS A 56 -2.77 16.59 1.65
N PHE A 57 -3.38 15.82 2.54
CA PHE A 57 -4.61 15.06 2.30
C PHE A 57 -5.56 15.14 3.52
N PRO A 58 -5.96 16.35 3.96
CA PRO A 58 -6.68 16.54 5.23
C PRO A 58 -7.98 15.71 5.32
N HIS A 59 -8.64 15.49 4.19
CA HIS A 59 -9.86 14.67 4.10
C HIS A 59 -9.64 13.17 4.42
N LEU A 60 -8.39 12.68 4.43
CA LEU A 60 -8.03 11.31 4.79
C LEU A 60 -7.59 11.16 6.26
N LEU A 61 -7.33 12.25 6.99
CA LEU A 61 -6.76 12.19 8.34
C LEU A 61 -7.59 11.32 9.29
N SER A 62 -8.90 11.55 9.36
CA SER A 62 -9.81 10.79 10.22
C SER A 62 -9.82 9.30 9.90
N LYS A 63 -9.69 8.96 8.62
CA LYS A 63 -9.63 7.58 8.14
C LYS A 63 -8.30 6.92 8.53
N TYR A 64 -7.18 7.61 8.37
CA TYR A 64 -5.86 7.12 8.79
C TYR A 64 -5.81 6.89 10.30
N GLN A 65 -6.29 7.84 11.09
CA GLN A 65 -6.40 7.70 12.55
C GLN A 65 -7.24 6.46 12.92
N LYS A 66 -8.36 6.22 12.21
CA LYS A 66 -9.19 5.03 12.42
C LYS A 66 -8.44 3.73 12.09
N PHE A 67 -7.75 3.67 10.95
CA PHE A 67 -7.00 2.48 10.52
C PHE A 67 -5.91 2.09 11.52
N PHE A 68 -5.18 3.07 12.04
CA PHE A 68 -4.04 2.84 12.94
C PHE A 68 -4.38 3.08 14.42
N SER A 69 -5.67 3.08 14.78
CA SER A 69 -6.12 3.32 16.16
C SER A 69 -5.69 2.19 17.12
N LYS A 70 -5.72 0.94 16.65
CA LYS A 70 -5.48 -0.26 17.48
C LYS A 70 -4.23 -1.05 17.12
N ASN A 71 -3.68 -0.82 15.94
CA ASN A 71 -2.56 -1.60 15.41
C ASN A 71 -1.63 -0.69 14.59
N PHE A 72 -0.38 -1.11 14.44
CA PHE A 72 0.62 -0.46 13.61
C PHE A 72 0.52 -0.86 12.14
N ARG A 73 -0.24 -1.90 11.81
CA ARG A 73 -0.51 -2.33 10.42
C ARG A 73 -1.91 -1.94 9.99
N MET A 74 -2.12 -1.88 8.67
CA MET A 74 -3.45 -1.74 8.09
C MET A 74 -4.38 -2.87 8.55
N PRO A 75 -5.70 -2.63 8.67
CA PRO A 75 -6.66 -3.68 9.00
C PRO A 75 -6.61 -4.87 8.02
N ASN A 76 -6.91 -6.09 8.50
CA ASN A 76 -6.84 -7.32 7.70
C ASN A 76 -7.67 -7.24 6.41
N PHE A 77 -8.87 -6.67 6.46
CA PHE A 77 -9.71 -6.52 5.27
C PHE A 77 -9.01 -5.69 4.18
N TYR A 78 -8.24 -4.67 4.57
CA TYR A 78 -7.53 -3.79 3.65
C TYR A 78 -6.32 -4.49 3.05
N GLN A 79 -5.55 -5.20 3.89
CA GLN A 79 -4.42 -6.01 3.44
C GLN A 79 -4.87 -7.09 2.44
N ASN A 80 -5.99 -7.77 2.73
CA ASN A 80 -6.57 -8.77 1.84
C ASN A 80 -7.04 -8.15 0.51
N ALA A 81 -7.71 -6.99 0.55
CA ALA A 81 -8.14 -6.30 -0.66
C ALA A 81 -6.93 -5.94 -1.56
N LEU A 82 -5.86 -5.40 -0.98
CA LEU A 82 -4.63 -5.11 -1.72
C LEU A 82 -3.99 -6.39 -2.28
N TYR A 83 -3.93 -7.46 -1.50
CA TYR A 83 -3.39 -8.75 -1.93
C TYR A 83 -4.18 -9.33 -3.13
N HIS A 84 -5.50 -9.30 -3.07
CA HIS A 84 -6.35 -9.79 -4.15
C HIS A 84 -6.18 -8.94 -5.41
N LYS A 85 -6.24 -7.61 -5.28
CA LYS A 85 -6.10 -6.72 -6.43
C LYS A 85 -4.74 -6.84 -7.09
N THR A 86 -3.67 -6.90 -6.29
CA THR A 86 -2.31 -7.07 -6.82
C THR A 86 -2.12 -8.44 -7.47
N SER A 87 -2.74 -9.49 -6.96
CA SER A 87 -2.71 -10.82 -7.58
C SER A 87 -3.45 -10.83 -8.93
N GLU A 88 -4.63 -10.21 -9.01
CA GLU A 88 -5.37 -10.02 -10.27
C GLU A 88 -4.53 -9.28 -11.31
N LEU A 89 -3.89 -8.17 -10.92
CA LEU A 89 -3.05 -7.38 -11.82
C LEU A 89 -1.77 -8.11 -12.21
N CYS A 90 -1.14 -8.87 -11.31
CA CYS A 90 -0.02 -9.73 -11.65
C CYS A 90 -0.40 -10.72 -12.76
N SER A 91 -1.54 -11.39 -12.64
CA SER A 91 -2.06 -12.30 -13.67
C SER A 91 -2.35 -11.57 -14.98
N LYS A 92 -2.96 -10.39 -14.92
CA LYS A 92 -3.30 -9.58 -16.10
C LYS A 92 -2.07 -9.12 -16.89
N TYR A 93 -1.03 -8.67 -16.19
CA TYR A 93 0.16 -8.07 -16.79
C TYR A 93 1.36 -9.01 -16.91
N GLY A 94 1.23 -10.26 -16.48
CA GLY A 94 2.29 -11.27 -16.56
C GLY A 94 3.44 -11.03 -15.58
N LEU A 95 3.17 -10.44 -14.42
CA LEU A 95 4.19 -10.14 -13.39
C LEU A 95 4.24 -11.22 -12.31
N GLN A 96 5.44 -11.51 -11.80
CA GLN A 96 5.62 -12.45 -10.69
C GLN A 96 5.39 -11.76 -9.34
N LYS A 97 4.70 -12.44 -8.43
CA LYS A 97 4.53 -11.97 -7.05
C LYS A 97 5.68 -12.49 -6.20
N GLY A 98 6.74 -11.70 -6.12
CA GLY A 98 8.00 -12.04 -5.46
C GLY A 98 9.01 -12.74 -6.37
N ILE A 99 10.21 -12.93 -5.85
CA ILE A 99 11.38 -13.44 -6.61
C ILE A 99 11.21 -14.92 -7.00
N LEU A 100 10.58 -15.71 -6.13
CA LEU A 100 10.40 -17.13 -6.35
C LEU A 100 9.18 -17.38 -7.23
N THR A 101 9.38 -18.07 -8.35
CA THR A 101 8.30 -18.61 -9.16
C THR A 101 7.61 -19.70 -8.37
N THR A 102 6.43 -19.41 -7.83
CA THR A 102 5.55 -20.43 -7.27
C THR A 102 4.75 -21.01 -8.44
N GLU A 103 5.20 -22.15 -8.96
CA GLU A 103 4.35 -22.98 -9.82
C GLU A 103 3.23 -23.56 -8.94
N PHE A 104 1.97 -23.34 -9.34
CA PHE A 104 0.80 -23.96 -8.72
C PHE A 104 0.36 -25.16 -9.54
#